data_AF-A0A383CVF3-F1
#
_entry.id   AF-A0A383CVF3-F1
#
_cell.length_a   1.000
_cell.length_b   1.000
_cell.length_c   1.000
_cell.angle_alpha   90.00
_cell.angle_beta   90.00
_cell.angle_gamma   90.00
#
_symmetry.space_group_name_H-M   'P 1'
#
loop_
_entity.id
_entity.type
_entity.pdbx_description
1 polymer ?
#
loop_
_entity_poly.entity_id
_entity_poly.type
_entity_poly.pdbx_seq_one_letter_code
_entity_poly.pdbx_strand_id
1 'polypeptide(L)'
;MIDSTMTKLRSLVERTGIALFLVSHLRRTNSDNNSHEEGGRVSLGQLRGSHSIAQLSDSVIALERDQQGEADSNLTTLRVLKNRFSGEVGVATQLSYDLSTCQFYENQPDESIEFNPITDF
;
A
#
# COMPACT_ATOMS: atom_id res chain seq x y z
N MET A 1 12.24 -11.77 15.89
CA MET A 1 12.65 -12.62 14.75
C MET A 1 12.47 -11.91 13.41
N ILE A 2 11.33 -11.28 13.13
CA ILE A 2 11.15 -10.52 11.87
C ILE A 2 12.11 -9.33 11.77
N ASP A 3 12.40 -8.65 12.87
CA ASP A 3 13.34 -7.52 12.90
C ASP A 3 14.74 -7.90 12.44
N SER A 4 15.28 -9.00 12.97
CA SER A 4 16.61 -9.46 12.59
C SER A 4 16.67 -9.92 11.14
N THR A 5 15.58 -10.47 10.60
CA THR A 5 15.47 -10.79 9.17
C THR A 5 15.48 -9.53 8.33
N MET A 6 14.69 -8.51 8.67
CA MET A 6 14.66 -7.24 7.92
C MET A 6 16.02 -6.53 7.94
N THR A 7 16.72 -6.52 9.07
CA THR A 7 18.09 -5.97 9.15
C THR A 7 19.05 -6.74 8.23
N LYS A 8 18.99 -8.08 8.21
CA LYS A 8 19.84 -8.89 7.32
C LYS A 8 19.53 -8.65 5.84
N LEU A 9 18.25 -8.54 5.48
CA LEU A 9 17.82 -8.24 4.12
C LEU A 9 18.29 -6.86 3.67
N ARG A 10 18.19 -5.86 4.56
CA ARG A 10 18.73 -4.51 4.32
C ARG A 10 20.23 -4.54 4.06
N SER A 11 20.99 -5.23 4.92
CA SER A 11 22.43 -5.39 4.73
C SER A 11 22.78 -6.15 3.45
N LEU A 12 21.94 -7.08 3.00
CA LEU A 12 22.14 -7.78 1.73
C LEU A 12 21.99 -6.82 0.55
N VAL A 13 20.90 -6.05 0.50
CA VAL A 13 20.64 -5.04 -0.54
C VAL A 13 21.77 -4.03 -0.64
N GLU A 14 22.23 -3.50 0.50
CA GLU A 14 23.33 -2.52 0.54
C GLU A 14 24.67 -3.10 0.03
N ARG A 15 24.92 -4.39 0.25
CA ARG A 15 26.16 -5.05 -0.18
C ARG A 15 26.16 -5.48 -1.64
N THR A 16 25.00 -5.84 -2.18
CA THR A 16 24.91 -6.40 -3.54
C THR A 16 24.34 -5.41 -4.56
N GLY A 17 23.68 -4.34 -4.11
CA GLY A 17 23.01 -3.38 -4.99
C GLY A 17 21.76 -3.93 -5.69
N ILE A 18 21.20 -5.05 -5.22
CA ILE A 18 19.99 -5.63 -5.81
C ILE A 18 18.74 -4.85 -5.43
N ALA A 19 17.73 -4.84 -6.30
CA ALA A 19 16.38 -4.44 -5.93
C ALA A 19 15.65 -5.62 -5.26
N LEU A 20 15.20 -5.43 -4.03
CA LEU A 20 14.46 -6.44 -3.27
C LEU A 20 13.00 -6.00 -3.09
N PHE A 21 12.07 -6.80 -3.61
CA PHE A 21 10.64 -6.63 -3.37
C PHE A 21 10.19 -7.55 -2.24
N LEU A 22 9.53 -6.97 -1.23
CA LEU A 22 8.99 -7.70 -0.09
C LEU A 22 7.49 -7.43 0.03
N VAL A 23 6.70 -8.50 0.07
CA VAL A 23 5.26 -8.43 0.28
C VAL A 23 4.96 -8.61 1.76
N SER A 24 4.23 -7.66 2.35
CA SER A 24 3.74 -7.76 3.72
C SER A 24 2.22 -7.66 3.72
N HIS A 25 1.58 -8.53 4.49
CA HIS A 25 0.14 -8.47 4.72
C HIS A 25 -0.21 -7.44 5.79
N LEU A 26 -1.47 -7.04 5.85
CA LEU A 26 -1.98 -6.17 6.90
C LEU A 26 -2.51 -6.98 8.09
N ARG A 27 -2.53 -6.35 9.26
CA ARG A 27 -3.25 -6.86 10.43
C ARG A 27 -4.73 -6.52 10.24
N ARG A 28 -5.62 -7.39 10.74
CA ARG A 28 -7.05 -7.07 10.78
C ARG A 28 -7.28 -5.84 11.65
N THR A 29 -8.12 -4.94 11.17
CA THR A 29 -8.65 -3.83 11.96
C THR A 29 -9.74 -4.37 12.89
N ASN A 30 -9.79 -3.89 14.13
CA ASN A 30 -10.78 -4.33 15.13
C ASN A 30 -12.09 -3.52 15.06
N SER A 31 -12.22 -2.62 14.08
CA SER A 31 -13.39 -1.76 13.88
C SER A 31 -14.11 -2.17 12.60
N ASP A 32 -15.38 -2.58 12.73
CA ASP A 32 -16.22 -3.05 11.62
C ASP A 32 -16.34 -2.05 10.46
N ASN A 33 -16.22 -0.74 10.72
CA ASN A 33 -16.34 0.31 9.69
C ASN A 33 -15.06 0.58 8.87
N ASN A 34 -13.95 -0.12 9.13
CA ASN A 34 -12.67 0.10 8.44
C ASN A 34 -12.03 -1.23 8.02
N SER A 35 -12.82 -2.17 7.50
CA SER A 35 -12.26 -3.38 6.90
C SER A 35 -11.48 -2.98 5.65
N HIS A 36 -10.29 -3.55 5.46
CA HIS A 36 -9.43 -3.19 4.32
C HIS A 36 -10.00 -3.70 2.99
N GLU A 37 -10.85 -4.73 3.08
CA GLU A 37 -11.53 -5.36 1.97
C GLU A 37 -12.74 -4.56 1.45
N GLU A 38 -13.29 -3.66 2.26
CA GLU A 38 -14.39 -2.75 1.91
C GLU A 38 -13.88 -1.30 1.70
N GLY A 39 -12.65 -1.14 1.21
CA GLY A 39 -12.07 0.17 0.90
C GLY A 39 -11.43 0.92 2.07
N GLY A 40 -11.26 0.27 3.22
CA GLY A 40 -10.59 0.86 4.38
C GLY A 40 -9.15 1.30 4.10
N ARG A 41 -8.85 2.58 4.38
CA ARG A 41 -7.54 3.20 4.13
C ARG A 41 -6.42 2.47 4.88
N VAL A 42 -5.31 2.25 4.18
CA VAL A 42 -4.13 1.57 4.72
C VAL A 42 -3.15 2.58 5.29
N SER A 43 -2.64 2.28 6.48
CA SER A 43 -1.62 3.04 7.19
C SER A 43 -0.39 2.19 7.48
N LEU A 44 0.78 2.82 7.64
CA LEU A 44 2.04 2.14 7.93
C LEU A 44 1.99 1.30 9.22
N GLY A 45 1.17 1.69 10.19
CA GLY A 45 1.02 0.97 11.47
C GLY A 45 0.27 -0.36 11.36
N GLN A 46 -0.49 -0.57 10.28
CA GLN A 46 -1.28 -1.79 10.05
C GLN A 46 -0.46 -2.92 9.41
N LEU A 47 0.80 -2.68 9.03
CA LEU A 47 1.67 -3.73 8.50
C LEU A 47 1.83 -4.87 9.51
N ARG A 48 1.55 -6.10 9.07
CA ARG A 48 1.69 -7.30 9.88
C ARG A 48 3.16 -7.63 10.07
N GLY A 49 3.46 -8.23 11.22
CA GLY A 49 4.84 -8.52 11.61
C GLY A 49 5.38 -7.40 12.48
N SER A 50 6.49 -6.78 12.07
CA SER A 50 7.19 -5.82 12.91
C SER A 50 7.33 -4.43 12.29
N HIS A 51 7.45 -3.43 13.15
CA HIS A 51 7.65 -2.04 12.79
C HIS A 51 8.96 -1.81 12.01
N SER A 52 9.93 -2.71 12.14
CA SER A 52 11.15 -2.70 11.33
C SER A 52 10.90 -2.74 9.83
N ILE A 53 9.76 -3.31 9.38
CA ILE A 53 9.38 -3.29 7.96
C ILE A 53 9.15 -1.85 7.50
N ALA A 54 8.31 -1.10 8.21
CA ALA A 54 8.07 0.31 7.89
C ALA A 54 9.35 1.15 8.02
N GLN A 55 10.20 0.85 9.00
CA GLN A 55 11.40 1.64 9.28
C GLN A 55 12.53 1.42 8.25
N LEU A 56 12.82 0.16 7.91
CA LEU A 56 13.97 -0.22 7.10
C LEU A 56 13.69 -0.28 5.59
N SER A 57 12.43 -0.39 5.16
CA SER A 57 12.07 -0.29 3.75
C SER A 57 12.31 1.11 3.21
N ASP A 58 12.84 1.21 1.99
CA ASP A 58 13.04 2.50 1.32
C ASP A 58 11.74 3.05 0.75
N SER A 59 10.92 2.19 0.14
CA SER A 59 9.58 2.54 -0.33
C SER A 59 8.54 1.56 0.20
N VAL A 60 7.33 2.04 0.46
CA VAL A 60 6.17 1.24 0.84
C VAL A 60 4.99 1.67 -0.02
N ILE A 61 4.47 0.72 -0.79
CA ILE A 61 3.33 0.91 -1.67
C ILE A 61 2.19 0.04 -1.14
N ALA A 62 1.00 0.62 -1.04
CA ALA A 62 -0.23 -0.05 -0.64
C ALA A 62 -1.22 -0.06 -1.80
N LEU A 63 -2.03 -1.11 -1.83
CA LEU A 63 -3.12 -1.30 -2.79
C LEU A 63 -4.41 -1.37 -1.98
N GLU A 64 -5.33 -0.45 -2.25
CA GLU A 64 -6.61 -0.30 -1.59
C GLU A 64 -7.72 -0.66 -2.59
N ARG A 65 -8.61 -1.58 -2.24
CA ARG A 65 -9.72 -2.00 -3.10
C ARG A 65 -10.96 -2.22 -2.26
N ASP A 66 -12.08 -1.66 -2.71
CA ASP A 66 -13.40 -1.96 -2.17
C ASP A 66 -14.02 -3.10 -2.99
N GLN A 67 -14.22 -4.26 -2.34
CA GLN A 67 -14.81 -5.43 -2.98
C GLN A 67 -16.35 -5.42 -2.98
N GLN A 68 -16.98 -4.60 -2.14
CA GLN A 68 -18.43 -4.52 -2.02
C GLN A 68 -19.05 -3.35 -2.79
N GLY A 69 -18.25 -2.41 -3.26
CA GLY A 69 -18.70 -1.29 -4.10
C GLY A 69 -19.37 -1.73 -5.40
N GLU A 70 -20.56 -1.20 -5.70
CA GLU A 70 -21.37 -1.61 -6.87
C GLU A 70 -20.75 -1.20 -8.22
N ALA A 71 -20.09 -0.03 -8.30
CA ALA A 71 -19.54 0.52 -9.54
C ALA A 71 -18.02 0.32 -9.69
N ASP A 72 -17.29 0.34 -8.58
CA ASP A 72 -15.82 0.45 -8.56
C ASP A 72 -15.11 -0.81 -8.05
N SER A 73 -15.82 -1.95 -7.96
CA SER A 73 -15.25 -3.20 -7.43
C SER A 73 -14.00 -3.69 -8.15
N ASN A 74 -13.75 -3.25 -9.39
CA ASN A 74 -12.55 -3.60 -10.16
C ASN A 74 -11.45 -2.53 -10.10
N LEU A 75 -11.69 -1.40 -9.43
CA LEU A 75 -10.71 -0.34 -9.24
C LEU A 75 -9.89 -0.60 -7.97
N THR A 76 -8.58 -0.44 -8.11
CA THR A 76 -7.62 -0.54 -7.02
C THR A 76 -6.83 0.75 -6.95
N THR A 77 -6.93 1.46 -5.83
CA THR A 77 -6.16 2.67 -5.59
C THR A 77 -4.75 2.30 -5.14
N LEU A 78 -3.74 2.79 -5.86
CA LEU A 78 -2.34 2.62 -5.51
C LEU A 78 -1.88 3.83 -4.70
N ARG A 79 -1.39 3.57 -3.49
CA ARG A 79 -0.94 4.60 -2.55
C ARG A 79 0.52 4.39 -2.16
N VAL A 80 1.31 5.45 -2.25
CA VAL A 80 2.67 5.47 -1.70
C VAL A 80 2.58 5.90 -0.23
N LEU A 81 2.85 4.97 0.68
CA LEU A 81 2.87 5.23 2.13
C LEU A 81 4.22 5.75 2.61
N LYS A 82 5.29 5.40 1.90
CA LYS A 82 6.65 5.84 2.20
C LYS A 82 7.47 5.87 0.92
N ASN A 83 8.26 6.91 0.75
CA ASN A 83 9.29 7.01 -0.28
C ASN A 83 10.51 7.72 0.32
N ARG A 84 11.60 6.99 0.54
CA ARG A 84 12.83 7.54 1.11
C ARG A 84 13.64 8.37 0.12
N PHE A 85 13.46 8.13 -1.19
CA PHE A 85 14.24 8.78 -2.23
C PHE A 85 13.72 10.19 -2.54
N SER A 86 12.43 10.33 -2.89
CA SER A 86 11.84 11.65 -3.20
C SER A 86 11.11 12.29 -2.02
N GLY A 87 10.66 11.51 -1.03
CA GLY A 87 9.80 11.99 0.05
C GLY A 87 8.32 12.13 -0.32
N GLU A 88 7.96 11.92 -1.59
CA GLU A 88 6.58 12.04 -2.07
C GLU A 88 5.73 10.85 -1.63
N VAL A 89 4.60 11.14 -1.01
CA VAL A 89 3.63 10.16 -0.48
C VAL A 89 2.21 10.60 -0.85
N GLY A 90 1.28 9.66 -0.95
CA GLY A 90 -0.10 9.95 -1.35
C GLY A 90 -0.66 8.92 -2.31
N VAL A 91 -1.83 9.22 -2.87
CA VAL A 91 -2.40 8.42 -3.97
C VAL A 91 -1.53 8.66 -5.20
N ALA A 92 -1.04 7.60 -5.81
CA ALA A 92 -0.23 7.72 -7.03
C ALA A 92 -1.10 7.54 -8.27
N THR A 93 -1.94 6.50 -8.29
CA THR A 93 -2.75 6.15 -9.46
C THR A 93 -3.90 5.22 -9.09
N GLN A 94 -4.84 5.02 -10.00
CA GLN A 94 -5.90 4.02 -9.90
C GLN A 94 -5.70 2.94 -10.97
N LEU A 95 -5.89 1.68 -10.60
CA LEU A 95 -5.71 0.53 -11.47
C LEU A 95 -7.05 -0.16 -11.69
N SER A 96 -7.50 -0.30 -12.94
CA SER A 96 -8.63 -1.18 -13.27
C SER A 96 -8.13 -2.59 -13.58
N TYR A 97 -8.80 -3.59 -13.01
CA TYR A 97 -8.51 -5.00 -13.30
C TYR A 97 -9.46 -5.56 -14.35
N ASP A 98 -8.91 -6.09 -15.44
CA ASP A 98 -9.67 -6.79 -16.47
C ASP A 98 -9.62 -8.31 -16.25
N LEU A 99 -10.79 -8.90 -15.94
CA LEU A 99 -10.95 -10.33 -15.69
C LEU A 99 -10.70 -11.19 -16.93
N SER A 100 -10.87 -10.64 -18.13
CA SER A 100 -10.71 -11.40 -19.38
C SER A 100 -9.25 -11.59 -19.76
N THR A 101 -8.41 -10.58 -19.49
CA THR A 101 -6.97 -10.60 -19.80
C THR A 101 -6.09 -10.87 -18.58
N CYS A 102 -6.65 -10.81 -17.37
CA CYS A 102 -5.94 -10.89 -16.09
C CYS A 102 -4.84 -9.82 -15.95
N GLN A 103 -5.11 -8.62 -16.46
CA GLN A 103 -4.16 -7.49 -16.47
C GLN A 103 -4.72 -6.28 -15.72
N PHE A 104 -3.81 -5.47 -15.18
CA PHE A 104 -4.12 -4.16 -14.60
C PHE A 104 -3.85 -3.07 -15.63
N TYR A 105 -4.82 -2.17 -15.81
CA TYR A 105 -4.67 -0.97 -16.62
C TYR A 105 -4.63 0.25 -15.73
N GLU A 106 -3.68 1.14 -16.02
CA GLU A 106 -3.53 2.38 -15.30
C GLU A 106 -4.56 3.40 -15.79
N ASN A 107 -5.35 3.93 -14.86
CA ASN A 107 -6.28 5.01 -15.09
C ASN A 107 -5.75 6.26 -14.38
N GLN A 108 -5.98 7.43 -14.98
CA GLN A 108 -5.71 8.67 -14.26
C GLN A 108 -6.60 8.70 -13.00
N PRO A 109 -6.03 8.95 -11.81
CA PRO A 109 -6.83 9.15 -10.62
C PRO A 109 -7.75 10.36 -10.86
N ASP A 110 -9.03 10.23 -10.55
CA ASP A 110 -9.95 11.35 -10.60
C ASP A 110 -9.38 12.50 -9.75
N GLU A 111 -9.08 13.64 -10.38
CA GLU A 111 -8.50 14.84 -9.74
C GLU A 111 -9.40 15.44 -8.64
N SER A 112 -10.60 14.89 -8.44
CA SER A 112 -11.58 15.32 -7.46
C SER A 112 -11.34 14.79 -6.03
N ILE A 113 -10.44 13.82 -5.84
CA ILE A 113 -10.09 13.32 -4.49
C ILE A 113 -8.99 14.22 -3.89
N GLU A 114 -9.35 15.47 -3.59
CA GLU A 114 -8.53 16.34 -2.75
C GLU A 114 -8.52 15.83 -1.30
N PHE A 115 -7.34 15.81 -0.69
CA PHE A 115 -7.19 15.51 0.73
C PHE A 115 -8.06 16.45 1.57
N ASN A 116 -9.05 15.89 2.27
CA ASN A 116 -9.94 16.66 3.11
C ASN A 116 -9.62 16.39 4.60
N PRO A 117 -8.94 17.32 5.30
CA PRO A 117 -8.55 17.13 6.69
C PRO A 117 -9.73 17.05 7.67
N ILE A 118 -10.98 17.24 7.22
CA ILE A 118 -12.18 17.15 8.06
C ILE A 118 -12.83 15.77 7.96
N THR A 119 -12.71 15.08 6.83
CA THR A 119 -13.32 13.76 6.60
C THR A 119 -12.32 12.61 6.62
N ASP A 120 -11.03 12.91 6.41
CA ASP A 120 -9.97 11.90 6.28
C ASP A 120 -9.24 11.56 7.60
N PHE A 121 -9.68 12.11 8.73
CA PHE A 121 -9.16 11.85 10.09
C PHE A 121 -10.23 11.32 11.04
#